data_AF-A0A9D6Z769-F1
#
_entry.id   AF-A0A9D6Z769-F1
#
_cell.length_a   1.000
_cell.length_b   1.000
_cell.length_c   1.000
_cell.angle_alpha   90.00
_cell.angle_beta   90.00
_cell.angle_gamma   90.00
#
_symmetry.space_group_name_H-M   'P 1'
#
loop_
_entity.id
_entity.type
_entity.pdbx_description
1 polymer ?
#
loop_
_entity_poly.entity_id
_entity_poly.type
_entity_poly.pdbx_seq_one_letter_code
_entity_poly.pdbx_strand_id
1 'polypeptide(L)' 'MGRNKKLRTRIAGLRSVIAIHLRKIAREQNRSVPDDTLIGHWKTEITAWQRTVKNLERRLMKGRHHED' A
#
# COMPACT_ATOMS: atom_id res chain seq x y z
N MET A 1 -12.49 12.34 16.94
CA MET A 1 -11.35 12.05 16.02
C MET A 1 -11.78 12.27 14.58
N GLY A 2 -11.23 13.28 13.92
CA GLY A 2 -11.61 13.68 12.55
C GLY A 2 -11.38 12.58 11.51
N ARG A 3 -12.28 12.52 10.52
CA ARG A 3 -12.28 11.55 9.41
C ARG A 3 -10.95 11.54 8.66
N ASN A 4 -10.31 12.71 8.51
CA ASN A 4 -8.99 12.87 7.89
C ASN A 4 -7.86 12.17 8.68
N LYS A 5 -7.90 12.17 10.02
CA LYS A 5 -6.90 11.46 10.83
C LYS A 5 -6.97 9.95 10.61
N LYS A 6 -8.18 9.38 10.60
CA LYS A 6 -8.40 7.94 10.35
C LYS A 6 -7.90 7.51 8.96
N LEU A 7 -8.15 8.34 7.94
CA LEU A 7 -7.67 8.09 6.58
C LEU A 7 -6.14 8.08 6.50
N ARG A 8 -5.48 9.07 7.13
CA ARG A 8 -4.00 9.15 7.17
C ARG A 8 -3.39 7.93 7.86
N THR A 9 -3.93 7.51 9.00
CA THR A 9 -3.47 6.29 9.70
C THR A 9 -3.64 5.05 8.82
N ARG A 10 -4.78 4.92 8.12
CA ARG A 10 -5.03 3.78 7.24
C ARG A 10 -4.08 3.76 6.03
N ILE A 11 -3.78 4.92 5.44
CA ILE A 11 -2.78 5.05 4.38
C ILE A 11 -1.38 4.64 4.89
N ALA A 12 -0.99 5.10 6.08
CA ALA A 12 0.29 4.75 6.68
C ALA A 12 0.40 3.24 6.95
N GLY A 13 -0.66 2.61 7.45
CA GLY A 13 -0.72 1.15 7.65
C GLY A 13 -0.54 0.38 6.34
N LEU A 14 -1.28 0.75 5.30
CA LEU A 14 -1.16 0.12 3.96
C LEU A 14 0.24 0.29 3.38
N ARG A 15 0.85 1.47 3.52
CA ARG A 15 2.24 1.71 3.08
C ARG A 15 3.24 0.83 3.81
N SER A 16 3.06 0.62 5.12
CA SER A 16 3.91 -0.29 5.90
C SER A 16 3.80 -1.73 5.39
N VAL A 17 2.58 -2.21 5.16
CA VAL A 17 2.34 -3.57 4.62
C VAL A 17 2.96 -3.74 3.22
N ILE A 18 2.83 -2.74 2.34
CA ILE A 18 3.47 -2.73 1.02
C ILE A 18 5.00 -2.83 1.17
N ALA A 19 5.60 -2.02 2.03
CA ALA A 19 7.04 -2.02 2.25
C ALA A 19 7.55 -3.38 2.76
N ILE A 20 6.80 -4.04 3.66
CA ILE A 20 7.11 -5.38 4.14
C ILE A 20 7.08 -6.39 2.99
N HIS A 21 6.05 -6.37 2.13
CA HIS A 21 5.95 -7.29 1.00
C HIS A 21 7.02 -7.03 -0.06
N LEU A 22 7.39 -5.78 -0.33
CA LEU A 22 8.51 -5.45 -1.21
C LEU A 22 9.83 -6.03 -0.70
N ARG A 23 10.07 -5.98 0.62
CA ARG A 23 11.25 -6.63 1.23
C ARG A 23 11.19 -8.14 1.11
N LYS A 24 10.01 -8.76 1.25
CA LYS A 24 9.84 -10.21 1.05
C LYS A 24 10.14 -10.61 -0.40
N ILE A 25 9.62 -9.85 -1.38
CA ILE A 25 9.93 -10.06 -2.80
C ILE A 25 11.43 -9.97 -3.05
N ALA A 26 12.09 -8.90 -2.57
CA ALA A 26 13.53 -8.72 -2.76
C ALA A 26 14.34 -9.87 -2.14
N ARG A 27 13.91 -10.38 -0.97
CA ARG A 27 14.55 -11.53 -0.33
C ARG A 27 14.33 -12.83 -1.12
N GLU A 28 13.13 -13.05 -1.64
CA GLU A 28 12.80 -14.23 -2.43
C GLU A 28 13.54 -14.23 -3.77
N GLN A 29 13.65 -13.08 -4.42
CA GLN A 29 14.41 -12.91 -5.66
C GLN A 29 15.91 -13.17 -5.49
N ASN A 30 16.45 -13.01 -4.29
CA ASN A 30 17.86 -13.27 -3.99
C ASN A 30 18.13 -14.73 -3.58
N ARG A 31 17.11 -15.60 -3.58
CA ARG A 31 17.30 -17.04 -3.37
C ARG A 31 17.81 -17.71 -4.63
N SER A 32 18.50 -18.83 -4.47
CA SER A 32 19.05 -19.62 -5.58
C SER A 32 17.96 -20.18 -6.52
N VAL A 33 16.75 -20.40 -6.00
CA VAL A 33 15.56 -20.78 -6.78
C VAL A 33 14.41 -19.89 -6.29
N PRO A 34 14.13 -18.76 -6.97
CA PRO A 34 13.02 -17.89 -6.60
C PRO A 34 11.67 -18.53 -6.95
N ASP A 35 10.65 -18.28 -6.13
CA ASP A 35 9.27 -18.65 -6.43
C ASP A 35 8.55 -17.51 -7.15
N ASP A 36 8.55 -17.55 -8.48
CA ASP A 36 7.90 -16.55 -9.33
C ASP A 36 6.38 -16.49 -9.14
N THR A 37 5.74 -17.59 -8.75
CA THR A 37 4.29 -17.63 -8.50
C THR A 37 3.96 -16.84 -7.23
N LEU A 38 4.73 -17.07 -6.17
CA LEU A 38 4.60 -16.35 -4.91
C LEU A 38 4.92 -14.86 -5.07
N ILE A 39 5.99 -14.54 -5.82
CA ILE A 39 6.34 -13.16 -6.16
C ILE A 39 5.22 -12.49 -6.97
N GLY A 40 4.64 -13.20 -7.94
CA GLY A 40 3.50 -12.73 -8.74
C GLY A 40 2.26 -12.44 -7.90
N HIS A 41 1.97 -13.31 -6.93
CA HIS A 41 0.89 -13.10 -5.96
C HIS A 41 1.11 -11.82 -5.15
N TRP A 42 2.29 -11.67 -4.53
CA TRP A 42 2.62 -10.49 -3.74
C TRP A 42 2.61 -9.20 -4.57
N LYS A 43 3.06 -9.23 -5.82
CA LYS A 43 2.97 -8.08 -6.75
C LYS A 43 1.52 -7.66 -7.02
N THR A 44 0.62 -8.63 -7.16
CA THR A 44 -0.81 -8.37 -7.37
C THR A 44 -1.44 -7.72 -6.15
N GLU A 45 -1.14 -8.24 -4.95
CA GLU A 45 -1.60 -7.64 -3.68
C GLU A 45 -1.07 -6.22 -3.49
N ILE A 46 0.22 -5.98 -3.74
CA ILE A 46 0.84 -4.66 -3.68
C ILE A 46 0.13 -3.70 -4.62
N THR A 47 -0.18 -4.12 -5.85
CA THR A 47 -0.90 -3.29 -6.83
C THR A 47 -2.30 -2.90 -6.33
N ALA A 48 -3.03 -3.84 -5.72
CA ALA A 48 -4.34 -3.57 -5.13
C ALA A 48 -4.26 -2.58 -3.94
N TRP A 49 -3.27 -2.75 -3.06
CA TRP A 49 -3.05 -1.84 -1.94
C TRP A 49 -2.60 -0.45 -2.40
N GLN A 50 -1.73 -0.35 -3.41
CA GLN A 50 -1.34 0.93 -4.02
C GLN A 50 -2.53 1.67 -4.63
N ARG A 51 -3.41 0.97 -5.35
CA ARG A 51 -4.67 1.56 -5.86
C ARG A 51 -5.54 2.09 -4.73
N THR A 52 -5.64 1.33 -3.64
CA THR A 52 -6.40 1.73 -2.46
C THR A 52 -5.80 2.97 -1.80
N VAL A 53 -4.47 3.02 -1.60
CA VAL A 53 -3.77 4.20 -1.08
C VAL A 53 -4.03 5.42 -1.96
N LYS A 54 -3.86 5.31 -3.28
CA LYS A 54 -4.12 6.41 -4.22
C LYS A 54 -5.56 6.92 -4.17
N ASN A 55 -6.52 6.03 -3.96
CA ASN A 55 -7.93 6.40 -3.80
C ASN A 55 -8.18 7.10 -2.46
N LEU A 56 -7.58 6.62 -1.36
CA LEU A 56 -7.68 7.25 -0.05
C LEU A 56 -7.00 8.63 -0.03
N GLU A 57 -5.85 8.78 -0.69
CA GLU A 57 -5.16 10.06 -0.86
C GLU A 57 -6.00 11.05 -1.65
N ARG A 58 -6.62 10.62 -2.77
CA ARG A 58 -7.56 11.45 -3.52
C ARG A 58 -8.76 11.89 -2.68
N ARG A 59 -9.31 11.01 -1.84
CA ARG A 59 -10.39 11.36 -0.91
C ARG A 59 -9.94 12.36 0.16
N LEU A 60 -8.71 12.22 0.66
CA LEU A 60 -8.12 13.14 1.62
C LEU A 60 -7.97 14.55 1.01
N MET A 61 -7.49 14.64 -0.24
CA MET A 61 -7.38 15.92 -0.95
C MET A 61 -8.74 16.57 -1.20
N LYS A 62 -9.74 15.81 -1.67
CA LYS A 62 -11.10 16.34 -1.88
C LYS A 62 -11.75 16.81 -0.58
N GLY A 63 -11.55 16.09 0.52
CA GLY A 63 -12.06 16.49 1.83
C GLY A 63 -11.34 17.70 2.43
N ARG A 64 -10.18 18.09 1.88
CA ARG A 64 -9.42 19.29 2.31
C ARG A 64 -9.96 20.58 1.68
N HIS A 65 -10.75 20.47 0.62
CA HIS A 65 -11.26 21.60 -0.17
C HIS A 65 -12.68 22.04 0.24
N HIS A 66 -13.25 21.41 1.28
CA HIS A 66 -14.58 21.72 1.83
C HIS A 66 -14.49 22.42 3.21
N GLU A 67 -13.29 22.72 3.68
CA GLU A 67 -13.06 23.44 4.94
C GLU A 67 -12.35 24.79 4.70
N ASP A 68 -12.55 25.40 3.52
CA ASP A 68 -12.18 26.79 3.21
C ASP A 68 -13.45 27.61 2.96
#